data_AF-A0AAN4UQF7-F1
#
_entry.id   AF-A0AAN4UQF7-F1
#
_cell.length_a   1.000
_cell.length_b   1.000
_cell.length_c   1.000
_cell.angle_alpha   90.00
_cell.angle_beta   90.00
_cell.angle_gamma   90.00
#
_symmetry.space_group_name_H-M   'P 1'
#
loop_
_entity.id
_entity.type
_entity.pdbx_description
1 polymer ?
#
loop_
_entity_poly.entity_id
_entity_poly.type
_entity_poly.pdbx_seq_one_letter_code
_entity_poly.pdbx_strand_id
1 'polypeptide(L)'
;MRPNATPKTRRPALAAALTAALAVAGAFGPAAWADSGTTAAPAAPKAAATATAPATPKAPAAAAAPAAPAATADGTASAAIAATLDKLSGGRVKVLRVFPAPAGLVGVAITEGPGRNGIVYMTADGSYILRGEILKSDGTNVTQDEADQYLPKPPTAAQNFAALDQTHSFVWGKASAKKELWIVFDPNCIYCHKTYEDLKSDVAKGEVKVHIIQVGFLKPSSLGKAAAILGAKDPAKALATDEEGFDVAAEEGGIKPDLSNSDAVAQVKANNAWMQAQGIGGTPYLLFRDAQGKAHAIGGYDPDTAKLLAAIGDGKPAAN
;
A
#
# COMPACT_ATOMS: atom_id res chain seq x y z
N MET A 1 -36.25 26.07 -52.98
CA MET A 1 -37.55 26.58 -52.50
C MET A 1 -37.74 26.15 -51.06
N ARG A 2 -37.87 27.13 -50.16
CA ARG A 2 -38.51 27.21 -48.80
C ARG A 2 -38.79 25.92 -47.98
N PRO A 3 -38.95 25.99 -46.63
CA PRO A 3 -38.40 26.94 -45.64
C PRO A 3 -38.07 26.33 -44.23
N ASN A 4 -37.28 27.08 -43.44
CA ASN A 4 -37.46 27.50 -42.04
C ASN A 4 -38.19 26.60 -41.00
N ALA A 5 -37.53 26.31 -39.85
CA ALA A 5 -38.07 26.51 -38.48
C ALA A 5 -37.06 26.14 -37.36
N THR A 6 -36.59 27.14 -36.62
CA THR A 6 -36.13 27.08 -35.20
C THR A 6 -37.34 27.25 -34.25
N PRO A 7 -37.21 27.28 -32.91
CA PRO A 7 -36.64 26.32 -31.95
C PRO A 7 -37.69 25.95 -30.86
N LYS A 8 -37.51 24.87 -30.08
CA LYS A 8 -38.24 24.68 -28.81
C LYS A 8 -37.35 24.14 -27.69
N THR A 9 -37.15 25.01 -26.72
CA THR A 9 -36.66 24.81 -25.36
C THR A 9 -37.49 23.78 -24.58
N ARG A 10 -36.84 22.83 -23.90
CA ARG A 10 -37.26 22.35 -22.56
C ARG A 10 -36.03 22.01 -21.72
N ARG A 11 -35.88 22.75 -20.62
CA ARG A 11 -35.05 22.40 -19.46
C ARG A 11 -35.53 21.07 -18.86
N PRO A 12 -34.62 20.33 -18.22
CA PRO A 12 -34.94 19.84 -16.89
C PRO A 12 -33.96 20.43 -15.87
N ALA A 13 -34.55 20.90 -14.78
CA ALA A 13 -33.89 21.35 -13.57
C ALA A 13 -33.55 20.14 -12.68
N LEU A 14 -32.38 20.26 -12.03
CA LEU A 14 -31.97 19.71 -10.73
C LEU A 14 -32.32 18.25 -10.36
N ALA A 15 -31.27 17.44 -10.23
CA ALA A 15 -30.92 16.82 -8.95
C ALA A 15 -29.40 16.61 -8.89
N ALA A 16 -28.71 17.53 -8.21
CA ALA A 16 -27.31 17.39 -7.82
C ALA A 16 -27.28 16.99 -6.33
N ALA A 17 -26.61 15.88 -6.02
CA ALA A 17 -26.18 15.51 -4.67
C ALA A 17 -24.80 14.84 -4.84
N LEU A 18 -23.73 15.63 -4.78
CA LEU A 18 -22.84 15.81 -3.61
C LEU A 18 -22.03 14.55 -3.26
N THR A 19 -21.01 14.28 -4.08
CA THR A 19 -19.80 13.58 -3.66
C THR A 19 -18.89 14.57 -2.94
N ALA A 20 -18.56 14.30 -1.68
CA ALA A 20 -17.48 14.97 -0.98
C ALA A 20 -16.56 13.90 -0.37
N ALA A 21 -15.45 13.65 -1.07
CA ALA A 21 -14.22 13.18 -0.46
C ALA A 21 -13.48 14.42 0.08
N LEU A 22 -13.01 14.37 1.32
CA LEU A 22 -11.96 15.29 1.79
C LEU A 22 -10.87 14.45 2.45
N ALA A 23 -9.74 14.37 1.75
CA ALA A 23 -8.44 14.16 2.37
C ALA A 23 -8.03 15.47 3.06
N VAL A 24 -7.52 15.38 4.29
CA VAL A 24 -6.66 16.42 4.86
C VAL A 24 -5.48 15.72 5.51
N ALA A 25 -4.37 15.73 4.78
CA ALA A 25 -3.05 15.83 5.39
C ALA A 25 -2.70 17.33 5.40
N GLY A 26 -2.52 17.89 6.58
CA GLY A 26 -2.17 19.29 6.79
C GLY A 26 -1.39 19.42 8.09
N ALA A 27 -0.11 19.68 7.95
CA ALA A 27 0.89 19.77 9.00
C ALA A 27 0.54 20.78 10.10
N PHE A 28 0.90 20.45 11.35
CA PHE A 28 1.14 21.45 12.40
C PHE A 28 2.54 21.23 12.97
N GLY A 29 3.45 22.11 12.56
CA GLY A 29 4.73 22.34 13.23
C GLY A 29 4.56 23.23 14.49
N PRO A 30 5.64 23.42 15.26
CA PRO A 30 5.59 24.01 16.59
C PRO A 30 5.74 25.53 16.52
N ALA A 31 4.64 26.28 16.67
CA ALA A 31 4.71 27.73 16.91
C ALA A 31 3.34 28.25 17.40
N ALA A 32 3.06 28.12 18.70
CA ALA A 32 1.95 28.82 19.34
C ALA A 32 2.17 28.95 20.86
N TRP A 33 3.30 29.53 21.28
CA TRP A 33 3.51 30.02 22.65
C TRP A 33 4.23 31.38 22.58
N ALA A 34 3.43 32.42 22.39
CA ALA A 34 3.66 33.86 22.60
C ALA A 34 2.44 34.49 21.90
N ASP A 35 1.54 35.25 22.52
CA ASP A 35 1.76 36.39 23.40
C ASP A 35 0.37 36.78 23.92
N SER A 36 0.20 37.00 25.23
CA SER A 36 -0.96 37.74 25.76
C SER A 36 -0.56 38.35 27.10
N GLY A 37 0.00 39.55 27.04
CA GLY A 37 0.35 40.34 28.21
C GLY A 37 -0.86 40.76 29.05
N THR A 38 -0.59 40.81 30.35
CA THR A 38 -0.99 41.86 31.30
C THR A 38 -2.46 42.29 31.36
N THR A 39 -3.15 41.84 32.41
CA THR A 39 -3.97 42.74 33.24
C THR A 39 -3.81 42.37 34.73
N ALA A 40 -3.73 43.41 35.55
CA ALA A 40 -3.28 43.40 36.93
C ALA A 40 -4.30 42.84 37.94
N ALA A 41 -3.76 42.25 39.00
CA ALA A 41 -4.49 41.75 40.17
C ALA A 41 -5.02 42.88 41.08
N PRO A 42 -6.13 42.65 41.81
CA PRO A 42 -6.39 43.34 43.07
C PRO A 42 -5.88 42.52 44.27
N ALA A 43 -5.42 43.27 45.27
CA ALA A 43 -4.77 42.81 46.50
C ALA A 43 -5.70 42.06 47.47
N ALA A 44 -5.11 41.13 48.22
CA ALA A 44 -5.73 40.36 49.29
C ALA A 44 -5.77 41.13 50.63
N PRO A 45 -6.77 40.89 51.50
CA PRO A 45 -6.64 41.14 52.92
C PRO A 45 -6.11 39.89 53.66
N LYS A 46 -5.16 40.12 54.57
CA LYS A 46 -4.64 39.15 55.55
C LYS A 46 -5.61 39.01 56.72
N ALA A 47 -5.94 37.78 57.12
CA ALA A 47 -6.31 37.45 58.49
C ALA A 47 -5.93 35.99 58.82
N ALA A 48 -5.52 35.78 60.06
CA ALA A 48 -4.77 34.64 60.55
C ALA A 48 -5.65 33.47 61.05
N ALA A 49 -5.02 32.28 61.04
CA ALA A 49 -5.21 31.13 61.91
C ALA A 49 -6.62 30.54 62.14
N THR A 50 -6.82 29.28 61.73
CA THR A 50 -6.75 28.10 62.62
C THR A 50 -7.11 26.83 61.84
N ALA A 51 -6.45 25.75 62.21
CA ALA A 51 -6.59 24.42 61.61
C ALA A 51 -7.93 23.77 61.97
N THR A 52 -8.57 23.12 61.00
CA THR A 52 -9.28 21.84 61.21
C THR A 52 -9.48 21.16 59.86
N ALA A 53 -8.90 19.97 59.69
CA ALA A 53 -9.10 19.14 58.51
C ALA A 53 -10.53 18.55 58.53
N PRO A 54 -11.30 18.60 57.43
CA PRO A 54 -12.49 17.77 57.29
C PRO A 54 -12.07 16.34 56.91
N ALA A 55 -12.66 15.37 57.59
CA ALA A 55 -12.48 13.96 57.34
C ALA A 55 -12.84 13.58 55.88
N THR A 56 -11.97 12.80 55.25
CA THR A 56 -12.18 12.14 53.96
C THR A 56 -13.43 11.25 54.00
N PRO A 57 -14.40 11.39 53.08
CA PRO A 57 -15.42 10.37 52.88
C PRO A 57 -14.76 9.13 52.28
N LYS A 58 -14.93 7.98 52.93
CA LYS A 58 -14.53 6.66 52.45
C LYS A 58 -15.26 6.35 51.14
N ALA A 59 -14.52 6.29 50.03
CA ALA A 59 -15.06 5.84 48.75
C ALA A 59 -15.64 4.42 48.89
N PRO A 60 -16.83 4.12 48.34
CA PRO A 60 -17.32 2.75 48.27
C PRO A 60 -16.34 1.93 47.42
N ALA A 61 -15.97 0.74 47.89
CA ALA A 61 -15.17 -0.20 47.14
C ALA A 61 -15.82 -0.42 45.77
N ALA A 62 -15.09 -0.11 44.70
CA ALA A 62 -15.47 -0.47 43.35
C ALA A 62 -15.65 -1.99 43.31
N ALA A 63 -16.89 -2.44 43.12
CA ALA A 63 -17.18 -3.83 42.84
C ALA A 63 -16.39 -4.20 41.57
N ALA A 64 -15.48 -5.17 41.70
CA ALA A 64 -14.77 -5.73 40.58
C ALA A 64 -15.81 -6.32 39.61
N ALA A 65 -15.98 -5.69 38.46
CA ALA A 65 -16.67 -6.31 37.34
C ALA A 65 -15.88 -7.58 36.97
N PRO A 66 -16.53 -8.74 36.81
CA PRO A 66 -15.83 -9.95 36.40
C PRO A 66 -15.39 -9.75 34.94
N ALA A 67 -14.11 -9.47 34.73
CA ALA A 67 -13.49 -9.50 33.41
C ALA A 67 -13.45 -10.97 32.96
N ALA A 68 -14.46 -11.38 32.19
CA ALA A 68 -14.40 -12.63 31.44
C ALA A 68 -13.31 -12.47 30.36
N PRO A 69 -12.38 -13.43 30.22
CA PRO A 69 -11.24 -13.30 29.32
C PRO A 69 -11.71 -13.45 27.86
N ALA A 70 -11.57 -12.37 27.10
CA ALA A 70 -11.98 -12.28 25.70
C ALA A 70 -11.02 -12.95 24.71
N ALA A 71 -9.79 -13.22 25.14
CA ALA A 71 -8.83 -14.03 24.42
C ALA A 71 -8.78 -15.40 25.10
N THR A 72 -9.07 -16.47 24.34
CA THR A 72 -8.63 -17.79 24.78
C THR A 72 -7.10 -17.79 24.77
N ALA A 73 -6.48 -18.49 25.72
CA ALA A 73 -5.02 -18.55 25.86
C ALA A 73 -4.30 -18.99 24.56
N ASP A 74 -5.04 -19.62 23.64
CA ASP A 74 -4.55 -20.18 22.38
C ASP A 74 -4.51 -19.16 21.22
N GLY A 75 -4.87 -17.89 21.45
CA GLY A 75 -4.79 -16.83 20.42
C GLY A 75 -5.83 -16.94 19.30
N THR A 76 -6.91 -17.68 19.56
CA THR A 76 -8.05 -17.85 18.64
C THR A 76 -9.14 -16.82 18.94
N ALA A 77 -9.83 -16.33 17.91
CA ALA A 77 -10.95 -15.41 18.09
C ALA A 77 -12.11 -16.08 18.82
N SER A 78 -12.69 -15.37 19.79
CA SER A 78 -13.97 -15.76 20.35
C SER A 78 -15.06 -15.70 19.27
N ALA A 79 -16.12 -16.49 19.43
CA ALA A 79 -17.24 -16.50 18.48
C ALA A 79 -17.88 -15.10 18.31
N ALA A 80 -17.90 -14.29 19.38
CA ALA A 80 -18.39 -12.92 19.33
C ALA A 80 -17.51 -12.01 18.46
N ILE A 81 -16.18 -12.08 18.62
CA ILE A 81 -15.22 -11.32 17.82
C ILE A 81 -15.33 -11.71 16.34
N ALA A 82 -15.36 -13.01 16.05
CA ALA A 82 -15.49 -13.52 14.69
C ALA A 82 -16.81 -13.08 14.05
N ALA A 83 -17.94 -13.18 14.77
CA ALA A 83 -19.25 -12.78 14.27
C ALA A 83 -19.34 -11.28 13.96
N THR A 84 -18.80 -10.43 14.84
CA THR A 84 -18.78 -8.97 14.61
C THR A 84 -17.94 -8.63 13.38
N LEU A 85 -16.75 -9.22 13.24
CA LEU A 85 -15.89 -9.00 12.08
C LEU A 85 -16.51 -9.51 10.78
N ASP A 86 -17.15 -10.68 10.80
CA ASP A 86 -17.86 -11.22 9.63
C ASP A 86 -19.02 -10.31 9.21
N LYS A 87 -19.85 -9.88 10.17
CA LYS A 87 -20.97 -8.96 9.94
C LYS A 87 -20.53 -7.62 9.34
N LEU A 88 -19.47 -7.00 9.86
CA LEU A 88 -19.01 -5.70 9.37
C LEU A 88 -18.22 -5.81 8.06
N SER A 89 -17.47 -6.89 7.87
CA SER A 89 -16.70 -7.07 6.65
C SER A 89 -17.52 -7.66 5.50
N GLY A 90 -18.67 -8.28 5.78
CA GLY A 90 -19.41 -9.08 4.80
C GLY A 90 -18.62 -10.32 4.37
N GLY A 91 -17.93 -10.98 5.31
CA GLY A 91 -17.11 -12.17 5.06
C GLY A 91 -15.82 -11.94 4.28
N ARG A 92 -15.38 -10.68 4.11
CA ARG A 92 -14.17 -10.33 3.36
C ARG A 92 -12.89 -10.37 4.21
N VAL A 93 -13.03 -10.33 5.53
CA VAL A 93 -11.91 -10.32 6.47
C VAL A 93 -11.71 -11.73 7.03
N LYS A 94 -10.46 -12.20 7.03
CA LYS A 94 -10.06 -13.40 7.76
C LYS A 94 -9.24 -13.00 8.99
N VAL A 95 -9.54 -13.64 10.12
CA VAL A 95 -8.73 -13.48 11.33
C VAL A 95 -7.48 -14.35 11.20
N LEU A 96 -6.31 -13.72 11.35
CA LEU A 96 -5.02 -14.39 11.38
C LEU A 96 -4.66 -14.78 12.82
N ARG A 97 -4.86 -13.86 13.76
CA ARG A 97 -4.50 -14.06 15.16
C ARG A 97 -5.28 -13.11 16.07
N VAL A 98 -5.55 -13.55 17.30
CA VAL A 98 -6.06 -12.70 18.37
C VAL A 98 -5.05 -12.64 19.51
N PHE A 99 -4.87 -11.47 20.10
CA PHE A 99 -3.90 -11.24 21.17
C PHE A 99 -4.39 -10.17 22.15
N PRO A 100 -3.90 -10.17 23.40
CA PRO A 100 -4.20 -9.10 24.36
C PRO A 100 -3.60 -7.76 23.90
N ALA A 101 -4.38 -6.68 23.99
CA ALA A 101 -3.92 -5.32 23.72
C ALA A 101 -4.04 -4.45 24.99
N PRO A 102 -3.40 -3.25 25.03
CA PRO A 102 -3.48 -2.36 26.18
C PRO A 102 -4.91 -1.98 26.60
N ALA A 103 -5.07 -1.56 27.85
CA ALA A 103 -6.34 -1.09 28.44
C ALA A 103 -7.50 -2.12 28.39
N GLY A 104 -7.19 -3.41 28.37
CA GLY A 104 -8.20 -4.48 28.35
C GLY A 104 -8.86 -4.67 26.98
N LEU A 105 -8.28 -4.07 25.93
CA LEU A 105 -8.67 -4.32 24.56
C LEU A 105 -8.14 -5.67 24.06
N VAL A 106 -8.73 -6.12 22.98
CA VAL A 106 -8.29 -7.30 22.23
C VAL A 106 -7.78 -6.83 20.88
N GLY A 107 -6.52 -7.13 20.59
CA GLY A 107 -5.94 -6.94 19.26
C GLY A 107 -6.28 -8.12 18.37
N VAL A 108 -6.66 -7.84 17.13
CA VAL A 108 -6.98 -8.84 16.11
C VAL A 108 -6.17 -8.54 14.86
N ALA A 109 -5.23 -9.42 14.56
CA ALA A 109 -4.55 -9.45 13.27
C ALA A 109 -5.51 -10.01 12.24
N ILE A 110 -5.74 -9.23 11.18
CA ILE A 110 -6.67 -9.56 10.11
C ILE A 110 -5.98 -9.50 8.75
N THR A 111 -6.56 -10.20 7.79
CA THR A 111 -6.23 -10.08 6.37
C THR A 111 -7.49 -9.91 5.53
N GLU A 112 -7.45 -8.99 4.58
CA GLU A 112 -8.47 -8.81 3.53
C GLU A 112 -8.02 -9.41 2.18
N GLY A 113 -6.92 -10.17 2.18
CA GLY A 113 -6.29 -10.71 0.99
C GLY A 113 -4.77 -10.50 0.98
N PRO A 114 -4.09 -10.95 -0.09
CA PRO A 114 -2.63 -10.90 -0.16
C PRO A 114 -2.11 -9.46 -0.03
N GLY A 115 -1.15 -9.24 0.87
CA GLY A 115 -0.58 -7.93 1.18
C GLY A 115 -1.50 -6.95 1.93
N ARG A 116 -2.78 -7.30 2.17
CA ARG A 116 -3.78 -6.43 2.82
C ARG A 116 -4.03 -6.88 4.25
N ASN A 117 -2.97 -6.85 5.05
CA ASN A 117 -2.99 -7.25 6.45
C ASN A 117 -3.08 -6.00 7.36
N GLY A 118 -3.67 -6.15 8.53
CA GLY A 118 -3.77 -5.05 9.49
C GLY A 118 -4.14 -5.51 10.89
N ILE A 119 -3.97 -4.61 11.85
CA ILE A 119 -4.44 -4.80 13.23
C ILE A 119 -5.72 -3.99 13.42
N VAL A 120 -6.73 -4.61 14.02
CA VAL A 120 -7.90 -3.90 14.56
C VAL A 120 -8.02 -4.21 16.04
N TYR A 121 -8.52 -3.27 16.82
CA TYR A 121 -8.75 -3.46 18.24
C TYR A 121 -10.24 -3.61 18.51
N MET A 122 -10.57 -4.41 19.52
CA MET A 122 -11.94 -4.70 19.91
C MET A 122 -12.10 -4.62 21.41
N THR A 123 -13.30 -4.30 21.87
CA THR A 123 -13.66 -4.51 23.27
C THR A 123 -13.69 -6.00 23.58
N ALA A 124 -13.44 -6.36 24.84
CA ALA A 124 -13.41 -7.75 25.28
C ALA A 124 -14.71 -8.53 24.96
N ASP A 125 -15.86 -7.87 25.00
CA ASP A 125 -17.15 -8.46 24.65
C ASP A 125 -17.38 -8.61 23.13
N GLY A 126 -16.47 -8.09 22.30
CA GLY A 126 -16.57 -8.11 20.84
C GLY A 126 -17.63 -7.16 20.27
N SER A 127 -18.23 -6.29 21.09
CA SER A 127 -19.32 -5.39 20.69
C SER A 127 -18.85 -4.18 19.89
N TYR A 128 -17.61 -3.73 20.08
CA TYR A 128 -17.04 -2.54 19.44
C TYR A 128 -15.71 -2.85 18.75
N ILE A 129 -15.48 -2.19 17.61
CA ILE A 129 -14.20 -2.20 16.88
C ILE A 129 -13.64 -0.78 16.87
N LEU A 130 -12.35 -0.68 17.17
CA LEU A 130 -11.54 0.52 17.05
C LEU A 130 -10.54 0.31 15.90
N ARG A 131 -10.54 1.23 14.95
CA ARG A 131 -9.55 1.30 13.87
C ARG A 131 -8.65 2.51 14.12
N GLY A 132 -7.34 2.28 14.13
CA GLY A 132 -6.34 3.30 14.39
C GLY A 132 -5.12 2.70 15.07
N GLU A 133 -4.24 3.59 15.53
CA GLU A 133 -3.02 3.23 16.23
C GLU A 133 -3.16 3.48 17.73
N ILE A 134 -2.54 2.62 18.53
CA ILE A 134 -2.33 2.83 19.95
C ILE A 134 -0.92 3.41 20.10
N LEU A 135 -0.88 4.70 20.44
CA LEU A 135 0.35 5.36 20.85
C LEU A 135 0.43 5.35 22.38
N LYS A 136 1.59 4.96 22.91
CA LYS A 136 1.91 5.15 24.32
C LYS A 136 2.20 6.65 24.56
N SER A 137 2.06 7.09 25.81
CA SER A 137 2.29 8.50 26.22
C SER A 137 3.69 9.04 25.91
N ASP A 138 4.67 8.16 25.67
CA ASP A 138 6.04 8.50 25.26
C ASP A 138 6.22 8.57 23.73
N GLY A 139 5.14 8.40 22.96
CA GLY A 139 5.15 8.41 21.51
C GLY A 139 5.39 7.05 20.85
N THR A 140 5.60 5.98 21.61
CA THR A 140 5.80 4.62 21.04
C THR A 140 4.53 4.14 20.35
N ASN A 141 4.64 3.73 19.09
CA ASN A 141 3.54 3.14 18.34
C ASN A 141 3.43 1.63 18.64
N VAL A 142 2.55 1.30 19.59
CA VAL A 142 2.31 -0.08 20.02
C VAL A 142 1.69 -0.90 18.90
N THR A 143 0.84 -0.29 18.07
CA THR A 143 0.24 -0.96 16.92
C THR A 143 1.28 -1.39 15.90
N GLN A 144 2.34 -0.61 15.70
CA GLN A 144 3.44 -1.00 14.84
C GLN A 144 4.20 -2.20 15.40
N ASP A 145 4.53 -2.19 16.70
CA ASP A 145 5.22 -3.32 17.34
C ASP A 145 4.39 -4.62 17.24
N GLU A 146 3.07 -4.52 17.47
CA GLU A 146 2.14 -5.63 17.34
C GLU A 146 1.98 -6.07 15.88
N ALA A 147 1.99 -5.14 14.92
CA ALA A 147 1.96 -5.47 13.51
C ALA A 147 3.21 -6.27 13.11
N ASP A 148 4.40 -5.84 13.54
CA ASP A 148 5.67 -6.52 13.27
C ASP A 148 5.73 -7.93 13.88
N GLN A 149 5.02 -8.11 15.01
CA GLN A 149 4.95 -9.38 15.72
C GLN A 149 3.91 -10.34 15.15
N TYR A 150 2.72 -9.84 14.79
CA TYR A 150 1.55 -10.67 14.52
C TYR A 150 1.09 -10.69 13.07
N LEU A 151 1.51 -9.74 12.23
CA LEU A 151 1.19 -9.76 10.81
C LEU A 151 2.19 -10.61 10.02
N PRO A 152 1.73 -11.31 8.97
CA PRO A 152 2.62 -11.92 8.00
C PRO A 152 3.54 -10.86 7.41
N LYS A 153 4.85 -11.09 7.52
CA LYS A 153 5.85 -10.23 6.90
C LYS A 153 5.74 -10.35 5.37
N PRO A 154 5.94 -9.24 4.63
CA PRO A 154 6.01 -9.31 3.19
C PRO A 154 7.14 -10.27 2.78
N PRO A 155 6.97 -11.03 1.69
CA PRO A 155 8.01 -11.91 1.18
C PRO A 155 9.32 -11.15 0.91
N THR A 156 10.44 -11.80 1.23
CA THR A 156 11.80 -11.27 1.01
C THR A 156 12.15 -11.24 -0.48
N ALA A 157 13.19 -10.50 -0.87
CA ALA A 157 13.70 -10.50 -2.24
C ALA A 157 14.00 -11.92 -2.76
N ALA A 158 14.54 -12.80 -1.91
CA ALA A 158 14.80 -14.20 -2.26
C ALA A 158 13.51 -14.99 -2.52
N GLN A 159 12.45 -14.76 -1.73
CA GLN A 159 11.15 -15.40 -1.93
C GLN A 159 10.47 -14.87 -3.20
N ASN A 160 10.52 -13.56 -3.45
CA ASN A 160 10.00 -12.96 -4.68
C ASN A 160 10.71 -13.52 -5.91
N PHE A 161 12.04 -13.62 -5.85
CA PHE A 161 12.84 -14.17 -6.94
C PHE A 161 12.51 -15.65 -7.20
N ALA A 162 12.29 -16.44 -6.13
CA ALA A 162 11.92 -17.85 -6.25
C ALA A 162 10.52 -18.07 -6.86
N ALA A 163 9.65 -17.05 -6.82
CA ALA A 163 8.29 -17.12 -7.36
C ALA A 163 8.16 -16.47 -8.75
N LEU A 164 9.26 -16.09 -9.41
CA LEU A 164 9.23 -15.45 -10.74
C LEU A 164 8.70 -16.38 -11.84
N ASP A 165 8.78 -17.70 -11.67
CA ASP A 165 8.23 -18.71 -12.57
C ASP A 165 6.69 -18.68 -12.66
N GLN A 166 6.03 -18.06 -11.67
CA GLN A 166 4.59 -17.84 -11.65
C GLN A 166 4.16 -16.60 -12.46
N THR A 167 5.12 -15.82 -12.98
CA THR A 167 4.85 -14.59 -13.72
C THR A 167 4.87 -14.80 -15.22
N HIS A 168 4.12 -13.95 -15.93
CA HIS A 168 4.21 -13.83 -17.38
C HIS A 168 5.07 -12.62 -17.71
N SER A 169 6.23 -12.87 -18.31
CA SER A 169 7.18 -11.83 -18.70
C SER A 169 7.64 -12.00 -20.14
N PHE A 170 8.20 -10.93 -20.70
CA PHE A 170 8.94 -10.97 -21.95
C PHE A 170 10.31 -10.32 -21.77
N VAL A 171 11.25 -10.65 -22.64
CA VAL A 171 12.60 -10.09 -22.61
C VAL A 171 12.66 -8.83 -23.45
N TRP A 172 13.15 -7.75 -22.85
CA TRP A 172 13.60 -6.54 -23.51
C TRP A 172 15.14 -6.52 -23.53
N GLY A 173 15.73 -6.45 -24.72
CA GLY A 173 17.18 -6.48 -24.93
C GLY A 173 17.69 -7.73 -25.62
N LYS A 174 19.02 -7.86 -25.66
CA LYS A 174 19.69 -9.01 -26.30
C LYS A 174 19.66 -10.22 -25.37
N ALA A 175 19.16 -11.36 -25.85
CA ALA A 175 19.16 -12.62 -25.10
C ALA A 175 20.57 -13.06 -24.63
N SER A 176 21.62 -12.61 -25.32
CA SER A 176 23.02 -12.87 -24.99
C SER A 176 23.60 -12.01 -23.86
N ALA A 177 22.87 -11.00 -23.36
CA ALA A 177 23.33 -10.19 -22.25
C ALA A 177 23.47 -11.06 -20.99
N LYS A 178 24.58 -10.88 -20.26
CA LYS A 178 24.90 -11.71 -19.08
C LYS A 178 24.14 -11.28 -17.83
N LYS A 179 23.92 -9.98 -17.67
CA LYS A 179 23.19 -9.41 -16.54
C LYS A 179 21.69 -9.55 -16.78
N GLU A 180 20.99 -9.97 -15.75
CA GLU A 180 19.54 -10.16 -15.76
C GLU A 180 18.88 -9.26 -14.73
N LEU A 181 17.92 -8.47 -15.19
CA LEU A 181 17.08 -7.62 -14.36
C LEU A 181 15.62 -7.99 -14.61
N TRP A 182 14.83 -8.12 -13.56
CA TRP A 182 13.39 -8.32 -13.63
C TRP A 182 12.71 -7.05 -13.15
N ILE A 183 11.70 -6.57 -13.88
CA ILE A 183 10.98 -5.35 -13.53
C ILE A 183 9.48 -5.62 -13.58
N VAL A 184 8.79 -5.36 -12.47
CA VAL A 184 7.33 -5.21 -12.45
C VAL A 184 6.98 -3.82 -12.96
N PHE A 185 6.23 -3.75 -14.05
CA PHE A 185 6.10 -2.54 -14.87
C PHE A 185 4.63 -2.25 -15.19
N ASP A 186 4.19 -1.01 -14.97
CA ASP A 186 2.86 -0.51 -15.38
C ASP A 186 3.04 0.53 -16.49
N PRO A 187 2.34 0.41 -17.65
CA PRO A 187 2.41 1.33 -18.79
C PRO A 187 2.14 2.81 -18.49
N ASN A 188 1.44 3.10 -17.38
CA ASN A 188 1.07 4.47 -17.01
C ASN A 188 1.87 4.99 -15.82
N CYS A 189 2.95 4.32 -15.46
CA CYS A 189 3.79 4.72 -14.34
C CYS A 189 4.95 5.61 -14.82
N ILE A 190 4.98 6.86 -14.37
CA ILE A 190 6.09 7.79 -14.69
C ILE A 190 7.46 7.28 -14.21
N TYR A 191 7.51 6.52 -13.11
CA TYR A 191 8.77 5.95 -12.61
C TYR A 191 9.22 4.73 -13.41
N CYS A 192 8.28 3.96 -13.97
CA CYS A 192 8.60 2.92 -14.94
C CYS A 192 9.16 3.54 -16.21
N HIS A 193 8.55 4.62 -16.69
CA HIS A 193 9.04 5.39 -17.82
C HIS A 193 10.47 5.90 -17.62
N LYS A 194 10.76 6.54 -16.47
CA LYS A 194 12.13 6.96 -16.14
C LYS A 194 13.12 5.80 -16.11
N THR A 195 12.72 4.67 -15.54
CA THR A 195 13.55 3.45 -15.52
C THR A 195 13.82 2.92 -16.93
N TYR A 196 12.82 2.94 -17.80
CA TYR A 196 12.97 2.58 -19.21
C TYR A 196 13.95 3.52 -19.92
N GLU A 197 13.77 4.83 -19.76
CA GLU A 197 14.62 5.84 -20.39
C GLU A 197 16.09 5.72 -19.98
N ASP A 198 16.35 5.44 -18.70
CA ASP A 198 17.73 5.33 -18.21
C ASP A 198 18.38 4.00 -18.59
N LEU A 199 17.60 2.92 -18.77
CA LEU A 199 18.15 1.60 -19.13
C LEU A 199 18.25 1.37 -20.64
N LYS A 200 17.49 2.10 -21.48
CA LYS A 200 17.33 1.76 -22.92
C LYS A 200 18.66 1.67 -23.68
N SER A 201 19.61 2.55 -23.37
CA SER A 201 20.93 2.55 -23.99
C SER A 201 21.69 1.25 -23.68
N ASP A 202 21.70 0.83 -22.42
CA ASP A 202 22.51 -0.29 -21.97
C ASP A 202 21.86 -1.63 -22.34
N VAL A 203 20.53 -1.66 -22.37
CA VAL A 203 19.75 -2.75 -22.96
C VAL A 203 20.05 -2.91 -24.47
N ALA A 204 20.10 -1.81 -25.22
CA ALA A 204 20.41 -1.83 -26.65
C ALA A 204 21.86 -2.28 -26.93
N LYS A 205 22.82 -1.87 -26.09
CA LYS A 205 24.21 -2.35 -26.16
C LYS A 205 24.32 -3.83 -25.79
N GLY A 206 23.41 -4.36 -24.97
CA GLY A 206 23.43 -5.73 -24.48
C GLY A 206 24.21 -5.88 -23.17
N GLU A 207 24.34 -4.80 -22.41
CA GLU A 207 24.96 -4.82 -21.08
C GLU A 207 24.05 -5.52 -20.06
N VAL A 208 22.73 -5.44 -20.26
CA VAL A 208 21.69 -6.11 -19.46
C VAL A 208 20.56 -6.56 -20.37
N LYS A 209 19.91 -7.67 -20.03
CA LYS A 209 18.57 -8.02 -20.54
C LYS A 209 17.57 -7.89 -19.42
N VAL A 210 16.40 -7.37 -19.76
CA VAL A 210 15.35 -7.03 -18.79
C VAL A 210 14.14 -7.92 -19.03
N HIS A 211 13.69 -8.62 -18.00
CA HIS A 211 12.44 -9.36 -18.01
C HIS A 211 11.34 -8.44 -17.49
N ILE A 212 10.44 -8.03 -18.39
CA ILE A 212 9.35 -7.12 -18.08
C ILE A 212 8.12 -7.94 -17.69
N ILE A 213 7.66 -7.77 -16.45
CA ILE A 213 6.42 -8.32 -15.92
C ILE A 213 5.37 -7.22 -15.98
N GLN A 214 4.50 -7.27 -16.98
CA GLN A 214 3.45 -6.27 -17.15
C GLN A 214 2.37 -6.43 -16.10
N VAL A 215 2.12 -5.33 -15.39
CA VAL A 215 0.97 -5.13 -14.50
C VAL A 215 0.15 -3.96 -15.00
N GLY A 216 -1.12 -3.91 -14.64
CA GLY A 216 -2.02 -2.85 -15.07
C GLY A 216 -3.04 -2.53 -14.00
N PHE A 217 -2.69 -1.61 -13.11
CA PHE A 217 -3.51 -1.28 -11.93
C PHE A 217 -3.56 0.22 -11.60
N LEU A 218 -2.64 1.04 -12.14
CA LEU A 218 -2.58 2.46 -11.77
C LEU A 218 -3.75 3.28 -12.31
N LYS A 219 -4.18 3.02 -13.55
CA LYS A 219 -5.26 3.75 -14.23
C LYS A 219 -6.24 2.81 -14.91
N PRO A 220 -7.47 3.27 -15.22
CA PRO A 220 -8.44 2.48 -15.99
C PRO A 220 -7.88 1.95 -17.33
N SER A 221 -6.99 2.71 -17.97
CA SER A 221 -6.33 2.32 -19.21
C SER A 221 -5.18 1.33 -19.03
N SER A 222 -4.58 1.21 -17.84
CA SER A 222 -3.35 0.43 -17.60
C SER A 222 -3.51 -1.03 -18.00
N LEU A 223 -4.62 -1.68 -17.65
CA LEU A 223 -4.85 -3.09 -17.98
C LEU A 223 -4.86 -3.33 -19.49
N GLY A 224 -5.55 -2.48 -20.25
CA GLY A 224 -5.61 -2.61 -21.71
C GLY A 224 -4.28 -2.35 -22.39
N LYS A 225 -3.45 -1.44 -21.86
CA LYS A 225 -2.12 -1.17 -22.40
C LYS A 225 -1.14 -2.29 -22.10
N ALA A 226 -1.15 -2.77 -20.86
CA ALA A 226 -0.33 -3.90 -20.45
C ALA A 226 -0.67 -5.16 -21.27
N ALA A 227 -1.96 -5.41 -21.51
CA ALA A 227 -2.41 -6.52 -22.37
C ALA A 227 -2.02 -6.32 -23.84
N ALA A 228 -2.14 -5.09 -24.37
CA ALA A 228 -1.69 -4.75 -25.73
C ALA A 228 -0.18 -5.00 -25.92
N ILE A 229 0.64 -4.68 -24.92
CA ILE A 229 2.09 -4.90 -24.96
C ILE A 229 2.41 -6.39 -24.82
N LEU A 230 1.90 -7.05 -23.77
CA LEU A 230 2.21 -8.45 -23.48
C LEU A 230 1.70 -9.40 -24.58
N GLY A 231 0.53 -9.09 -25.15
CA GLY A 231 -0.10 -9.88 -26.22
C GLY A 231 0.39 -9.57 -27.63
N ALA A 232 1.32 -8.62 -27.81
CA ALA A 232 1.86 -8.28 -29.11
C ALA A 232 2.73 -9.40 -29.68
N LYS A 233 2.86 -9.46 -31.02
CA LYS A 233 3.81 -10.36 -31.70
C LYS A 233 5.26 -10.09 -31.29
N ASP A 234 5.57 -8.82 -30.99
CA ASP A 234 6.85 -8.37 -30.48
C ASP A 234 6.58 -7.45 -29.27
N PRO A 235 6.50 -8.03 -28.06
CA PRO A 235 6.23 -7.27 -26.85
C PRO A 235 7.27 -6.20 -26.54
N ALA A 236 8.54 -6.42 -26.89
CA ALA A 236 9.60 -5.44 -26.66
C ALA A 236 9.43 -4.21 -27.56
N LYS A 237 9.01 -4.40 -28.82
CA LYS A 237 8.66 -3.29 -29.71
C LYS A 237 7.37 -2.58 -29.27
N ALA A 238 6.38 -3.33 -28.77
CA ALA A 238 5.16 -2.74 -28.25
C ALA A 238 5.43 -1.89 -26.99
N LEU A 239 6.31 -2.36 -26.10
CA LEU A 239 6.81 -1.59 -24.95
C LEU A 239 7.49 -0.30 -25.43
N ALA A 240 8.39 -0.37 -26.42
CA ALA A 240 9.02 0.83 -26.96
C ALA A 240 8.00 1.82 -27.54
N THR A 241 6.95 1.34 -28.23
CA THR A 241 5.87 2.19 -28.74
C THR A 241 5.11 2.91 -27.61
N ASP A 242 4.90 2.22 -26.50
CA ASP A 242 4.27 2.80 -25.32
C ASP A 242 5.15 3.87 -24.68
N GLU A 243 6.43 3.57 -24.47
CA GLU A 243 7.36 4.47 -23.77
C GLU A 243 7.81 5.66 -24.62
N GLU A 244 8.01 5.49 -25.92
CA GLU A 244 8.31 6.60 -26.85
C GLU A 244 7.15 7.58 -27.00
N GLY A 245 5.91 7.09 -26.82
CA GLY A 245 4.70 7.89 -26.86
C GLY A 245 4.19 8.32 -25.49
N PHE A 246 4.96 8.12 -24.42
CA PHE A 246 4.53 8.40 -23.05
C PHE A 246 4.25 9.90 -22.85
N ASP A 247 3.06 10.22 -22.36
CA ASP A 247 2.67 11.57 -21.95
C ASP A 247 3.04 11.78 -20.48
N VAL A 248 4.10 12.56 -20.25
CA VAL A 248 4.62 12.85 -18.90
C VAL A 248 3.62 13.65 -18.06
N ALA A 249 2.84 14.54 -18.68
CA ALA A 249 1.88 15.39 -17.95
C ALA A 249 0.63 14.59 -17.57
N ALA A 250 0.18 13.72 -18.45
CA ALA A 250 -0.95 12.84 -18.20
C ALA A 250 -0.57 11.56 -17.45
N GLU A 251 0.73 11.25 -17.31
CA GLU A 251 1.27 9.97 -16.84
C GLU A 251 0.59 8.79 -17.53
N GLU A 252 0.71 8.74 -18.86
CA GLU A 252 -0.05 7.81 -19.69
C GLU A 252 0.83 7.30 -20.83
N GLY A 253 0.94 5.98 -20.98
CA GLY A 253 1.72 5.37 -22.05
C GLY A 253 1.19 5.69 -23.45
N GLY A 254 2.01 5.56 -24.48
CA GLY A 254 1.65 5.88 -25.86
C GLY A 254 0.79 4.84 -26.56
N ILE A 255 0.78 3.58 -26.07
CA ILE A 255 0.06 2.50 -26.76
C ILE A 255 -1.44 2.63 -26.54
N LYS A 256 -2.23 2.29 -27.56
CA LYS A 256 -3.69 2.22 -27.39
C LYS A 256 -4.04 1.01 -26.52
N PRO A 257 -4.93 1.17 -25.53
CA PRO A 257 -5.39 0.03 -24.74
C PRO A 257 -6.15 -0.96 -25.63
N ASP A 258 -5.85 -2.24 -25.49
CA ASP A 258 -6.52 -3.33 -26.20
C ASP A 258 -6.84 -4.47 -25.25
N LEU A 259 -8.12 -4.86 -25.19
CA LEU A 259 -8.63 -5.95 -24.36
C LEU A 259 -9.16 -7.12 -25.20
N SER A 260 -8.97 -7.09 -26.52
CA SER A 260 -9.48 -8.11 -27.45
C SER A 260 -8.78 -9.46 -27.29
N ASN A 261 -7.51 -9.47 -26.86
CA ASN A 261 -6.77 -10.68 -26.54
C ASN A 261 -7.04 -11.11 -25.08
N SER A 262 -7.97 -12.05 -24.90
CA SER A 262 -8.38 -12.54 -23.58
C SER A 262 -7.25 -13.20 -22.79
N ASP A 263 -6.33 -13.87 -23.47
CA ASP A 263 -5.22 -14.58 -22.82
C ASP A 263 -4.21 -13.57 -22.26
N ALA A 264 -3.85 -12.54 -23.02
CA ALA A 264 -2.99 -11.46 -22.52
C ALA A 264 -3.63 -10.73 -21.34
N VAL A 265 -4.94 -10.47 -21.39
CA VAL A 265 -5.68 -9.87 -20.26
C VAL A 265 -5.63 -10.77 -19.02
N ALA A 266 -5.78 -12.08 -19.18
CA ALA A 266 -5.69 -13.03 -18.07
C ALA A 266 -4.27 -13.07 -17.47
N GLN A 267 -3.23 -13.05 -18.30
CA GLN A 267 -1.84 -13.02 -17.88
C GLN A 267 -1.49 -11.76 -17.10
N VAL A 268 -1.91 -10.57 -17.55
CA VAL A 268 -1.71 -9.31 -16.80
C VAL A 268 -2.43 -9.34 -15.45
N LYS A 269 -3.64 -9.90 -15.40
CA LYS A 269 -4.36 -10.08 -14.12
C LYS A 269 -3.64 -11.06 -13.19
N ALA A 270 -3.06 -12.13 -13.72
CA ALA A 270 -2.24 -13.06 -12.95
C ALA A 270 -0.99 -12.36 -12.39
N ASN A 271 -0.32 -11.53 -13.20
CA ASN A 271 0.80 -10.70 -12.73
C ASN A 271 0.38 -9.71 -11.64
N ASN A 272 -0.79 -9.04 -11.77
CA ASN A 272 -1.33 -8.17 -10.72
C ASN A 272 -1.57 -8.95 -9.41
N ALA A 273 -2.14 -10.15 -9.50
CA ALA A 273 -2.39 -11.00 -8.34
C ALA A 273 -1.09 -11.48 -7.69
N TRP A 274 -0.09 -11.85 -8.51
CA TRP A 274 1.24 -12.21 -8.05
C TRP A 274 1.92 -11.03 -7.34
N MET A 275 1.88 -9.83 -7.91
CA MET A 275 2.43 -8.60 -7.32
C MET A 275 1.83 -8.35 -5.93
N GLN A 276 0.51 -8.45 -5.78
CA GLN A 276 -0.18 -8.35 -4.50
C GLN A 276 0.24 -9.46 -3.52
N ALA A 277 0.38 -10.70 -3.99
CA ALA A 277 0.82 -11.82 -3.18
C ALA A 277 2.25 -11.69 -2.66
N GLN A 278 3.12 -11.07 -3.44
CA GLN A 278 4.49 -10.74 -3.03
C GLN A 278 4.58 -9.48 -2.16
N GLY A 279 3.45 -8.85 -1.79
CA GLY A 279 3.45 -7.62 -1.02
C GLY A 279 4.12 -6.44 -1.73
N ILE A 280 4.23 -6.50 -3.06
CA ILE A 280 4.82 -5.44 -3.88
C ILE A 280 3.78 -4.33 -4.03
N GLY A 281 3.99 -3.20 -3.36
CA GLY A 281 3.01 -2.12 -3.26
C GLY A 281 3.02 -1.10 -4.39
N GLY A 282 3.99 -1.16 -5.32
CA GLY A 282 4.14 -0.16 -6.37
C GLY A 282 5.07 -0.59 -7.49
N THR A 283 5.09 0.22 -8.55
CA THR A 283 5.95 0.05 -9.72
C THR A 283 6.82 1.30 -9.94
N PRO A 284 8.03 1.15 -10.51
CA PRO A 284 8.66 -0.12 -10.87
C PRO A 284 9.11 -0.89 -9.61
N TYR A 285 9.20 -2.21 -9.71
CA TYR A 285 9.84 -3.04 -8.69
C TYR A 285 10.90 -3.90 -9.36
N LEU A 286 12.15 -3.66 -8.98
CA LEU A 286 13.33 -4.23 -9.62
C LEU A 286 13.82 -5.43 -8.80
N LEU A 287 14.11 -6.53 -9.48
CA LEU A 287 14.61 -7.77 -8.90
C LEU A 287 15.83 -8.25 -9.69
N PHE A 288 16.92 -8.54 -9.00
CA PHE A 288 18.15 -9.05 -9.63
C PHE A 288 18.94 -9.93 -8.66
N ARG A 289 19.96 -10.62 -9.19
CA ARG A 289 20.95 -11.32 -8.36
C ARG A 289 22.29 -10.64 -8.47
N ASP A 290 23.01 -10.57 -7.35
CA ASP A 290 24.40 -10.11 -7.34
C ASP A 290 25.38 -11.16 -7.87
N ALA A 291 26.67 -10.82 -7.88
CA ALA A 291 27.73 -11.73 -8.32
C ALA A 291 27.85 -13.00 -7.46
N GLN A 292 27.32 -12.99 -6.24
CA GLN A 292 27.27 -14.14 -5.32
C GLN A 292 25.97 -14.95 -5.49
N GLY A 293 25.06 -14.52 -6.37
CA GLY A 293 23.78 -15.17 -6.62
C GLY A 293 22.70 -14.82 -5.60
N LYS A 294 22.96 -13.89 -4.66
CA LYS A 294 21.97 -13.44 -3.69
C LYS A 294 20.95 -12.53 -4.37
N ALA A 295 19.68 -12.78 -4.13
CA ALA A 295 18.59 -11.96 -4.65
C ALA A 295 18.49 -10.62 -3.92
N HIS A 296 18.33 -9.56 -4.70
CA HIS A 296 18.10 -8.19 -4.24
C HIS A 296 16.83 -7.64 -4.88
N ALA A 297 16.22 -6.69 -4.20
CA ALA A 297 15.08 -5.96 -4.71
C ALA A 297 15.20 -4.47 -4.43
N ILE A 298 14.73 -3.65 -5.37
CA ILE A 298 14.60 -2.20 -5.22
C ILE A 298 13.16 -1.83 -5.54
N GLY A 299 12.47 -1.24 -4.57
CA GLY A 299 11.13 -0.68 -4.78
C GLY A 299 11.24 0.75 -5.29
N GLY A 300 10.60 1.04 -6.43
CA GLY A 300 10.62 2.35 -7.07
C GLY A 300 11.79 2.53 -8.04
N TYR A 301 11.84 3.72 -8.63
CA TYR A 301 12.89 4.11 -9.58
C TYR A 301 14.21 4.39 -8.88
N ASP A 302 15.30 3.83 -9.40
CA ASP A 302 16.68 4.12 -9.00
C ASP A 302 17.36 4.95 -10.11
N PRO A 303 17.68 6.23 -9.86
CA PRO A 303 18.34 7.08 -10.85
C PRO A 303 19.83 6.74 -11.08
N ASP A 304 20.45 5.93 -10.22
CA ASP A 304 21.84 5.52 -10.37
C ASP A 304 21.93 4.17 -11.10
N THR A 305 21.58 4.18 -12.39
CA THR A 305 21.59 2.96 -13.21
C THR A 305 22.98 2.35 -13.34
N ALA A 306 24.04 3.14 -13.30
CA ALA A 306 25.41 2.64 -13.30
C ALA A 306 25.69 1.76 -12.07
N LYS A 307 25.30 2.23 -10.87
CA LYS A 307 25.43 1.45 -9.63
C LYS A 307 24.51 0.24 -9.63
N LEU A 308 23.27 0.37 -10.09
CA LEU A 308 22.35 -0.77 -10.27
C LEU A 308 23.01 -1.85 -11.14
N LEU A 309 23.48 -1.49 -12.33
CA LEU A 309 24.10 -2.42 -13.27
C LEU A 309 25.41 -3.01 -12.74
N ALA A 310 26.17 -2.27 -11.94
CA ALA A 310 27.37 -2.78 -11.27
C ALA A 310 27.05 -3.81 -10.18
N ALA A 311 25.88 -3.71 -9.54
CA ALA A 311 25.43 -4.65 -8.52
C ALA A 311 24.91 -5.99 -9.10
N ILE A 312 24.50 -6.02 -10.37
CA ILE A 312 23.98 -7.23 -11.01
C ILE A 312 25.12 -8.17 -11.40
N GLY A 313 25.04 -9.43 -10.98
CA GLY A 313 25.95 -10.49 -11.37
C GLY A 313 25.78 -10.91 -12.83
N ASP A 314 26.83 -11.48 -13.42
CA ASP A 314 26.86 -11.91 -14.83
C ASP A 314 26.05 -13.20 -15.12
N GLY A 315 24.99 -13.48 -14.37
CA GLY A 315 24.06 -14.58 -14.64
C GLY A 315 24.65 -15.99 -14.45
N LYS A 316 25.88 -16.12 -13.93
CA LYS A 316 26.45 -17.43 -13.57
C LYS A 316 25.88 -17.84 -12.21
N PRO A 317 25.18 -18.98 -12.09
CA PRO A 317 24.84 -19.52 -10.77
C PRO A 317 26.13 -19.68 -9.97
N ALA A 318 26.11 -19.29 -8.70
CA ALA A 318 27.17 -19.70 -7.77
C ALA A 318 27.29 -21.22 -7.86
N ALA A 319 28.49 -21.72 -8.15
CA ALA A 319 28.75 -23.14 -8.06
C ALA A 319 28.55 -23.53 -6.59
N ASN A 320 27.50 -24.30 -6.32
CA ASN A 320 27.39 -25.05 -5.07
C ASN A 320 28.41 -26.17 -5.05
#